data_AF-A0A6V7JTK2-F1
#
_entry.id   AF-A0A6V7JTK2-F1
#
_cell.length_a   1.000
_cell.length_b   1.000
_cell.length_c   1.000
_cell.angle_alpha   90.00
_cell.angle_beta   90.00
_cell.angle_gamma   90.00
#
_symmetry.space_group_name_H-M   'P 1'
#
loop_
_entity.id
_entity.type
_entity.pdbx_description
1 polymer ?
#
loop_
_entity_poly.entity_id
_entity_poly.type
_entity_poly.pdbx_seq_one_letter_code
_entity_poly.pdbx_strand_id
1 'polypeptide(L)' 'IDATTDEKETYAQLADKVIRCSLWLRKQNLKADDVVSICSYRHLDTIVPFVASLLAGVIVHPWWDATLTD' A
#
# COMPACT_ATOMS: atom_id res chain seq x y z
N ILE A 1 -0.78 5.15 -13.66
CA ILE A 1 -1.63 4.83 -14.83
C ILE A 1 -1.70 3.32 -14.92
N ASP A 2 -2.90 2.78 -14.97
CA ASP A 2 -3.14 1.35 -15.19
C ASP A 2 -3.12 1.07 -16.70
N ALA A 3 -2.30 0.12 -17.13
CA ALA A 3 -2.14 -0.19 -18.56
C ALA A 3 -3.34 -0.94 -19.16
N THR A 4 -4.15 -1.61 -18.34
CA THR A 4 -5.30 -2.40 -18.77
C THR A 4 -6.58 -1.57 -18.76
N THR A 5 -6.76 -0.69 -17.79
CA THR A 5 -7.99 0.12 -17.65
C THR A 5 -7.85 1.57 -18.12
N ASP A 6 -6.63 2.02 -18.47
CA ASP A 6 -6.24 3.43 -18.68
C ASP A 6 -6.61 4.35 -17.50
N GLU A 7 -6.83 3.78 -16.31
CA GLU A 7 -7.13 4.56 -15.11
C GLU A 7 -5.92 5.42 -14.73
N LYS A 8 -6.18 6.70 -14.43
CA LYS A 8 -5.16 7.68 -14.09
C LYS A 8 -5.47 8.24 -12.72
N GLU A 9 -4.54 8.03 -11.81
CA GLU A 9 -4.55 8.66 -10.51
C GLU A 9 -3.50 9.77 -10.46
N THR A 10 -3.89 10.91 -9.89
CA THR A 10 -2.97 12.02 -9.64
C THR A 10 -2.19 11.82 -8.34
N TYR A 11 -1.00 12.41 -8.23
CA TYR A 11 -0.22 12.38 -6.99
C TYR A 11 -0.98 12.95 -5.78
N ALA A 12 -1.86 13.93 -5.98
CA ALA A 12 -2.67 14.48 -4.90
C ALA A 12 -3.71 13.47 -4.36
N GLN A 13 -4.38 12.74 -5.26
CA GLN A 13 -5.32 11.67 -4.88
C GLN A 13 -4.60 10.52 -4.18
N LEU A 14 -3.43 10.12 -4.69
CA LEU A 14 -2.58 9.11 -4.06
C LEU A 14 -2.15 9.53 -2.65
N ALA A 15 -1.67 10.76 -2.48
CA ALA A 15 -1.24 11.28 -1.18
C ALA A 15 -2.39 11.27 -0.16
N ASP A 16 -3.59 11.67 -0.58
CA ASP A 16 -4.77 11.66 0.29
C ASP A 16 -5.16 10.23 0.71
N LYS A 17 -5.11 9.25 -0.21
CA LYS A 17 -5.31 7.82 0.11
C LYS A 17 -4.26 7.30 1.09
N VAL A 18 -2.99 7.62 0.87
CA VAL A 18 -1.85 7.24 1.72
C VAL A 18 -2.00 7.79 3.14
N ILE A 19 -2.35 9.07 3.28
CA ILE A 19 -2.55 9.72 4.58
C ILE A 19 -3.71 9.05 5.32
N ARG A 20 -4.86 8.86 4.66
CA ARG A 20 -6.03 8.19 5.25
C ARG A 20 -5.68 6.77 5.71
N CYS A 21 -4.96 6.01 4.90
CA CYS A 21 -4.52 4.65 5.25
C CYS A 21 -3.55 4.66 6.44
N SER A 22 -2.57 5.58 6.47
CA SER A 22 -1.61 5.68 7.59
C SER A 22 -2.28 6.01 8.92
N LEU A 23 -3.29 6.89 8.89
CA LEU A 23 -4.08 7.23 10.08
C LEU A 23 -4.91 6.03 10.55
N TRP A 24 -5.46 5.26 9.62
CA TRP A 24 -6.19 4.04 9.95
C TRP A 24 -5.26 2.99 10.59
N LEU A 25 -4.06 2.79 10.04
CA LEU A 25 -3.05 1.88 10.60
C LEU A 25 -2.64 2.29 12.02
N ARG A 26 -2.43 3.59 12.27
CA ARG A 26 -2.15 4.12 13.61
C ARG A 26 -3.28 3.85 14.60
N LYS A 27 -4.54 3.88 14.15
CA LYS A 27 -5.72 3.55 14.98
C LYS A 27 -5.81 2.06 15.33
N GLN A 28 -5.16 1.18 14.56
CA GLN A 28 -5.08 -0.25 14.88
C GLN A 28 -4.07 -0.55 16.01
N ASN A 29 -3.43 0.47 16.60
CA ASN A 29 -2.45 0.32 17.68
C ASN A 29 -1.24 -0.57 17.31
N LEU A 30 -0.89 -0.59 16.03
CA LEU A 30 0.27 -1.30 15.52
C LEU A 30 1.57 -0.69 16.10
N LYS A 31 2.50 -1.57 16.46
CA LYS A 31 3.83 -1.24 16.97
C LYS A 31 4.87 -1.36 15.86
N ALA A 32 6.05 -0.78 16.09
CA ALA A 32 7.14 -0.85 15.14
C ALA A 32 7.63 -2.28 14.83
N ASP A 33 7.37 -3.23 15.74
CA ASP A 33 7.71 -4.65 15.58
C ASP A 33 6.60 -5.44 14.86
N ASP A 34 5.44 -4.83 14.62
CA ASP A 34 4.36 -5.48 13.88
C ASP A 34 4.63 -5.42 12.38
N VAL A 35 4.37 -6.54 11.71
CA VAL A 35 4.61 -6.70 10.28
C VAL A 35 3.28 -6.62 9.52
N VAL A 36 3.21 -5.68 8.58
CA VAL A 36 2.11 -5.57 7.62
C VAL A 36 2.52 -6.24 6.32
N SER A 37 1.81 -7.30 5.95
CA SER A 37 1.97 -7.95 4.64
C SER A 37 1.00 -7.38 3.62
N ILE A 38 1.47 -7.11 2.41
CA ILE A 38 0.65 -6.62 1.30
C ILE A 38 0.54 -7.72 0.25
N CYS A 39 -0.67 -8.24 0.06
CA CYS A 39 -0.99 -9.25 -0.95
C CYS A 39 -1.96 -8.65 -1.98
N SER A 40 -1.43 -7.95 -2.99
CA SER A 40 -2.23 -7.30 -4.02
C SER A 40 -1.63 -7.55 -5.40
N TYR A 41 -2.48 -7.80 -6.39
CA TYR A 41 -2.05 -8.01 -7.78
C TYR A 41 -2.08 -6.68 -8.54
N ARG A 42 -0.89 -6.17 -8.90
CA ARG A 42 -0.63 -5.12 -9.91
C ARG A 42 -1.71 -4.01 -10.07
N HIS A 43 -2.27 -3.53 -8.95
CA HIS A 43 -3.27 -2.48 -8.91
C HIS A 43 -2.63 -1.12 -8.59
N LEU A 44 -3.23 -0.02 -9.05
CA LEU A 44 -2.76 1.33 -8.73
C LEU A 44 -2.69 1.59 -7.22
N ASP A 45 -3.65 1.06 -6.47
CA ASP A 45 -3.67 1.23 -5.01
C ASP A 45 -2.64 0.38 -4.27
N THR A 46 -1.89 -0.54 -4.91
CA THR A 46 -0.91 -1.39 -4.21
C THR A 46 0.18 -0.56 -3.51
N ILE A 47 0.50 0.62 -4.05
CA ILE A 47 1.49 1.53 -3.46
C ILE A 47 0.95 2.24 -2.20
N VAL A 48 -0.37 2.37 -2.07
CA VAL A 48 -1.03 3.07 -0.95
C VAL A 48 -0.68 2.43 0.41
N PRO A 49 -0.99 1.14 0.67
CA PRO A 49 -0.67 0.51 1.95
C PRO A 49 0.83 0.39 2.18
N PHE A 50 1.65 0.33 1.12
CA PHE A 50 3.10 0.29 1.24
C PHE A 50 3.65 1.59 1.85
N VAL A 51 3.32 2.73 1.24
CA VAL A 51 3.77 4.04 1.75
C VAL A 51 3.10 4.38 3.07
N ALA A 52 1.81 4.02 3.25
CA ALA A 52 1.09 4.25 4.50
C ALA A 52 1.73 3.50 5.68
N SER A 53 2.22 2.29 5.47
CA SER A 53 2.92 1.51 6.50
C SER A 53 4.24 2.17 6.90
N LEU A 54 5.00 2.68 5.93
CA LEU A 54 6.22 3.46 6.21
C LEU A 54 5.92 4.72 7.04
N LEU A 55 4.84 5.44 6.73
CA LEU A 55 4.40 6.62 7.50
C LEU A 55 3.83 6.28 8.88
N ALA A 56 3.26 5.08 9.03
CA ALA A 56 2.80 4.58 10.32
C ALA A 56 3.97 4.09 11.21
N GLY A 57 5.15 3.84 10.63
CA GLY A 57 6.34 3.38 11.36
C GLY A 57 6.33 1.89 11.66
N VAL A 58 5.65 1.09 10.83
CA VAL A 58 5.55 -0.37 10.96
C VAL A 58 6.37 -1.07 9.88
N ILE A 59 6.76 -2.32 10.12
CA ILE A 59 7.51 -3.11 9.13
C ILE A 59 6.55 -3.51 8.01
N VAL A 60 6.94 -3.28 6.76
CA VAL A 60 6.15 -3.66 5.59
C VAL A 60 6.84 -4.75 4.79
N HIS A 61 6.14 -5.84 4.56
CA HIS A 61 6.58 -6.93 3.68
C HIS A 61 5.67 -6.99 2.46
N PRO A 62 6.10 -6.47 1.29
CA PRO A 62 5.37 -6.72 0.06
C PRO A 62 5.49 -8.20 -0.26
N TRP A 63 4.35 -8.90 -0.37
CA TRP A 63 4.36 -10.28 -0.78
C TRP A 63 4.75 -10.35 -2.26
N TRP A 64 6.00 -10.76 -2.50
CA TRP A 64 6.49 -11.00 -3.84
C TRP A 64 6.12 -12.41 -4.25
N ASP A 65 5.10 -12.55 -5.10
CA ASP A 65 4.88 -13.82 -5.78
C ASP A 65 5.77 -13.90 -7.01
N ALA A 66 6.84 -14.68 -6.92
CA ALA A 66 7.71 -14.98 -8.05
C ALA A 66 7.10 -16.00 -9.03
N THR A 67 5.93 -16.58 -8.72
CA THR A 67 5.32 -17.70 -9.46
C THR A 67 4.04 -17.34 -10.22
N LEU A 68 3.50 -16.12 -10.10
CA LEU A 68 2.34 -15.64 -10.88
C LEU A 68 2.74 -15.00 -12.23
N THR A 69 3.72 -15.60 -12.91
CA THR A 69 3.87 -15.43 -14.37
C THR A 69 3.11 -16.56 -15.06
N ASP A 70 1.78 -16.44 -15.09
CA ASP A 70 0.93 -17.07 -16.10
C ASP A 70 0.38 -15.96 -17.00
#